data_AF-A0A7X6PFM2-F1
#
_entry.id   AF-A0A7X6PFM2-F1
#
_cell.length_a   1.000
_cell.length_b   1.000
_cell.length_c   1.000
_cell.angle_alpha   90.00
_cell.angle_beta   90.00
_cell.angle_gamma   90.00
#
_symmetry.space_group_name_H-M   'P 1'
#
loop_
_entity.id
_entity.type
_entity.pdbx_description
1 polymer ?
#
loop_
_entity_poly.entity_id
_entity_poly.type
_entity_poly.pdbx_seq_one_letter_code
_entity_poly.pdbx_strand_id
1 'polypeptide(L)' 'MTAATAFLLYKTVISSQDIPKCIFTPSCSEYAIEAIRKRGLFTGLLATFDRLTRCHGLVKPGHYPFDTQKNRFYDPPL' A
#
# COMPACT_ATOMS: atom_id res chain seq x y z
N MET A 1 -14.93 24.14 -25.90
CA MET A 1 -15.45 23.04 -25.06
C MET A 1 -14.59 21.78 -25.23
N THR A 2 -13.33 21.74 -24.80
CA THR A 2 -12.49 20.54 -25.11
C THR A 2 -11.38 20.13 -24.12
N ALA A 3 -10.94 20.96 -23.16
CA ALA A 3 -9.84 20.55 -22.26
C ALA A 3 -10.29 20.11 -20.86
N ALA A 4 -11.23 20.84 -20.24
CA ALA A 4 -11.66 20.58 -18.87
C ALA A 4 -12.44 19.26 -18.71
N THR A 5 -13.25 18.89 -19.71
CA THR A 5 -13.99 17.62 -19.74
C THR A 5 -13.06 16.42 -19.86
N ALA A 6 -11.99 16.52 -20.64
CA ALA A 6 -10.96 15.47 -20.74
C ALA A 6 -10.23 15.27 -19.41
N PHE A 7 -9.92 16.36 -18.70
CA PHE A 7 -9.30 16.31 -17.37
C PHE A 7 -10.22 15.71 -16.30
N LEU A 8 -11.51 16.03 -16.34
CA LEU A 8 -12.50 15.48 -15.42
C LEU A 8 -12.78 14.00 -15.70
N LEU A 9 -12.82 13.58 -16.97
CA LEU A 9 -12.91 12.17 -17.37
C LEU A 9 -11.66 11.38 -16.96
N TYR A 10 -10.46 11.93 -17.16
CA TYR A 10 -9.22 11.35 -16.66
C TYR A 10 -9.30 11.18 -15.14
N LYS A 11 -9.74 12.22 -14.42
CA LYS A 11 -9.93 12.14 -12.97
C LYS A 11 -10.97 11.10 -12.59
N THR A 12 -12.13 10.99 -13.21
CA THR A 12 -13.15 10.02 -12.79
C THR A 12 -12.81 8.57 -13.15
N VAL A 13 -12.15 8.34 -14.28
CA VAL A 13 -11.80 7.00 -14.76
C VAL A 13 -10.54 6.46 -14.09
N ILE A 14 -9.57 7.33 -13.74
CA ILE A 14 -8.29 6.93 -13.14
C ILE A 14 -8.24 7.19 -11.63
N SER A 15 -8.89 8.23 -11.11
CA SER A 15 -8.92 8.50 -9.64
C SER A 15 -9.71 7.46 -8.86
N SER A 16 -10.53 6.62 -9.50
CA SER A 16 -11.17 5.48 -8.82
C SER A 16 -10.20 4.34 -8.48
N GLN A 17 -8.93 4.44 -8.88
CA GLN A 17 -7.87 3.53 -8.46
C GLN A 17 -7.24 3.94 -7.11
N ASP A 18 -7.61 5.12 -6.59
CA ASP A 18 -7.15 5.63 -5.30
C ASP A 18 -8.01 5.06 -4.17
N ILE A 19 -7.94 3.74 -3.96
CA ILE A 19 -8.08 3.03 -2.67
C ILE A 19 -7.82 1.54 -2.97
N PRO A 20 -6.66 1.04 -2.53
CA PRO A 20 -6.73 0.13 -1.39
C PRO A 20 -6.15 0.86 -0.19
N LYS A 21 -7.00 1.14 0.80
CA LYS A 21 -6.55 1.59 2.13
C LYS A 21 -5.60 0.49 2.58
N CYS A 22 -4.31 0.82 2.69
CA CYS A 22 -3.30 -0.18 3.03
C CYS A 22 -3.80 -0.93 4.26
N ILE A 23 -4.03 -2.24 4.11
CA ILE A 23 -4.63 -3.08 5.17
C ILE A 23 -3.64 -3.25 6.32
N PHE A 24 -2.38 -2.86 6.10
CA PHE A 24 -1.29 -2.92 7.06
C PHE A 24 -1.04 -1.58 7.73
N THR A 25 -0.59 -1.65 8.98
CA THR A 25 -0.03 -0.55 9.75
C THR A 25 1.41 -0.90 10.12
N PRO A 26 2.40 0.00 9.88
CA PRO A 26 2.30 1.30 9.20
C PRO A 26 1.93 1.18 7.71
N SER A 27 1.64 2.31 7.04
CA SER A 27 1.23 2.29 5.64
C SER A 27 2.33 1.73 4.74
N CYS A 28 1.94 1.29 3.54
CA CYS A 28 2.82 0.64 2.58
C CYS A 28 3.97 1.57 2.14
N SER A 29 3.74 2.88 2.07
CA SER A 29 4.74 3.90 1.77
C SER A 29 5.69 4.17 2.93
N GLU A 30 5.18 4.25 4.17
CA GLU A 30 6.02 4.37 5.37
C GLU A 30 6.90 3.13 5.55
N TYR A 31 6.34 1.94 5.34
CA TYR A 31 7.12 0.70 5.33
C TYR A 31 8.20 0.72 4.24
N ALA A 32 7.89 1.21 3.04
CA ALA A 32 8.87 1.30 1.96
C ALA A 32 10.08 2.15 2.35
N ILE A 33 9.81 3.33 2.91
CA ILE A 33 10.85 4.25 3.37
C ILE A 33 11.69 3.59 4.46
N GLU A 34 11.05 2.94 5.44
CA GLU A 34 11.76 2.33 6.56
C GLU A 34 12.54 1.08 6.15
N ALA A 35 11.97 0.24 5.29
CA ALA A 35 12.62 -0.95 4.75
C ALA A 35 13.85 -0.58 3.91
N ILE A 36 13.75 0.46 3.08
CA ILE A 36 14.90 0.98 2.32
C ILE A 36 15.96 1.55 3.26
N ARG A 37 15.57 2.29 4.31
CA ARG A 37 16.52 2.84 5.29
C ARG A 37 17.22 1.78 6.13
N LYS A 38 16.53 0.70 6.52
CA LYS A 38 17.08 -0.37 7.38
C LYS A 38 17.87 -1.42 6.60
N ARG A 39 17.39 -1.82 5.40
CA ARG A 39 17.92 -2.98 4.65
C ARG A 39 18.61 -2.62 3.34
N GLY A 40 18.64 -1.34 2.99
CA GLY A 40 19.15 -0.84 1.71
C GLY A 40 18.11 -0.91 0.59
N LEU A 41 18.43 -0.26 -0.53
CA LEU A 41 17.49 -0.04 -1.63
C LEU A 41 16.93 -1.34 -2.21
N PHE A 42 17.78 -2.30 -2.58
CA PHE A 42 17.34 -3.52 -3.25
C PHE A 42 16.50 -4.43 -2.33
N THR A 43 16.98 -4.71 -1.13
CA THR A 43 16.27 -5.56 -0.16
C THR A 43 15.00 -4.89 0.36
N GLY A 44 15.04 -3.57 0.57
CA GLY A 44 13.87 -2.77 0.97
C GLY A 44 12.79 -2.74 -0.11
N LEU A 45 13.19 -2.58 -1.37
CA LEU A 45 12.25 -2.65 -2.50
C LEU A 45 11.64 -4.03 -2.65
N LEU A 46 12.42 -5.11 -2.57
CA LEU A 46 11.89 -6.48 -2.64
C LEU A 46 10.86 -6.75 -1.54
N ALA A 47 11.17 -6.38 -0.30
CA ALA A 47 10.25 -6.54 0.84
C ALA A 47 8.97 -5.69 0.68
N THR A 48 9.11 -4.48 0.14
CA THR A 48 7.97 -3.58 -0.12
C THR A 48 7.09 -4.13 -1.23
N PHE A 49 7.68 -4.66 -2.30
CA PHE A 49 6.96 -5.24 -3.43
C PHE A 49 6.14 -6.45 -3.00
N ASP A 50 6.75 -7.32 -2.20
CA ASP A 50 6.10 -8.47 -1.58
C ASP A 50 4.96 -8.05 -0.62
N ARG A 51 5.07 -6.89 0.05
CA ARG A 51 3.97 -6.32 0.86
C ARG A 51 2.85 -5.71 0.01
N LEU A 52 3.18 -5.07 -1.11
CA LEU A 52 2.22 -4.51 -2.06
C LEU A 52 1.33 -5.58 -2.71
N THR A 53 1.89 -6.75 -3.04
CA THR A 53 1.10 -7.87 -3.57
C THR A 53 0.12 -8.43 -2.53
N ARG A 54 0.54 -8.53 -1.26
CA ARG A 54 -0.35 -8.91 -0.13
C ARG A 54 -1.46 -7.90 0.12
N CYS A 55 -1.17 -6.62 -0.04
CA CYS A 55 -2.14 -5.53 0.16
C CYS A 55 -3.28 -5.56 -0.90
N HIS A 56 -3.01 -6.04 -2.12
CA HIS A 56 -3.99 -6.17 -3.20
C HIS A 56 -4.85 -7.46 -3.13
N GLY A 57 -5.01 -8.06 -1.95
CA GLY A 57 -5.94 -9.17 -1.73
C GLY A 57 -5.30 -10.56 -1.66
N LEU A 58 -3.97 -10.66 -1.71
CA LEU A 58 -3.24 -11.91 -1.45
C LEU A 58 -2.83 -12.06 0.02
N VAL A 59 -3.58 -11.46 0.95
CA VAL A 59 -3.31 -11.63 2.37
C VAL A 59 -3.61 -13.07 2.76
N LYS A 60 -2.59 -13.77 3.29
CA LYS A 60 -2.79 -15.08 3.90
C LYS A 60 -3.45 -14.85 5.28
N PRO A 61 -4.65 -15.40 5.53
CA PRO A 61 -5.26 -15.29 6.84
C PRO A 61 -4.36 -15.94 7.90
N GLY A 62 -4.11 -15.23 9.01
CA GLY A 62 -3.36 -15.74 10.17
C GLY A 62 -1.85 -15.47 10.20
N HIS A 63 -1.26 -14.80 9.18
CA HIS A 63 0.18 -14.51 9.21
C HIS A 63 0.56 -13.23 9.98
N TYR A 64 -0.38 -12.29 10.10
CA TYR A 64 -0.14 -10.98 10.72
C TYR A 64 -1.10 -10.75 11.90
N PRO A 65 -0.63 -10.15 13.01
CA PRO A 65 -1.52 -9.73 14.08
C PRO A 65 -2.52 -8.69 13.56
N PHE A 66 -3.78 -8.83 13.94
CA PHE A 66 -4.83 -7.90 13.56
C PHE A 66 -5.08 -6.90 14.69
N ASP A 67 -4.92 -5.61 14.42
CA ASP A 67 -5.25 -4.53 15.35
C ASP A 67 -6.75 -4.23 15.23
N THR A 68 -7.52 -4.66 16.23
CA THR A 68 -8.97 -4.47 16.29
C THR A 68 -9.38 -3.01 16.47
N GLN A 69 -8.50 -2.14 16.98
CA GLN A 69 -8.83 -0.72 17.13
C GLN A 69 -8.71 0.04 15.81
N LYS A 70 -7.70 -0.29 15.00
CA LYS A 70 -7.46 0.36 13.70
C LYS A 70 -8.11 -0.37 12.54
N ASN A 71 -8.67 -1.56 12.78
CA ASN A 71 -9.23 -2.47 11.79
C ASN A 71 -8.23 -2.76 10.65
N ARG A 72 -6.96 -2.99 11.03
CA ARG A 72 -5.82 -3.16 10.11
C ARG A 72 -4.89 -4.25 10.66
N PHE A 73 -4.24 -4.98 9.77
CA PHE A 73 -3.13 -5.86 10.10
C PHE A 73 -1.91 -5.04 10.53
N TYR A 74 -1.11 -5.54 11.45
CA TYR A 74 0.15 -4.94 11.84
C TYR A 74 1.30 -5.75 11.25
N ASP A 75 2.15 -5.09 10.49
CA ASP A 75 3.35 -5.69 9.91
C ASP A 75 4.53 -4.77 10.22
N PRO A 76 5.34 -5.10 11.24
CA PRO A 76 6.43 -4.24 11.68
C PRO A 76 7.50 -4.13 10.59
N PRO A 77 8.04 -2.92 10.35
CA PRO A 77 9.22 -2.75 9.52
C PRO A 77 10.40 -3.49 10.14
N LEU A 78 10.74 -4.63 9.53
CA LEU A 78 11.84 -5.52 9.91
C LEU A 78 13.18 -4.78 10.06
#